data_AF-A0A9J5X0H3-F1
#
_entry.id   AF-A0A9J5X0H3-F1
#
_cell.length_a   1.000
_cell.length_b   1.000
_cell.length_c   1.000
_cell.angle_alpha   90.00
_cell.angle_beta   90.00
_cell.angle_gamma   90.00
#
_symmetry.space_group_name_H-M   'P 1'
#
loop_
_entity.id
_entity.type
_entity.pdbx_description
1 polymer ?
#
loop_
_entity_poly.entity_id
_entity_poly.type
_entity_poly.pdbx_seq_one_letter_code
_entity_poly.pdbx_strand_id
1 'polypeptide(L)'
;MKGADPFGDQVSSSDSSFSYDYEDSVLRRARMYQEYMKVVHMPTQHGFVIPFTSWVGFAASMKEFYGQPLYYLTNVQMKKFDQIRLGADNEDVPLDTIIVSSLHC
;
A
#
# COMPACT_ATOMS: atom_id res chain seq x y z
N MET A 1 22.30 49.48 -39.79
CA MET A 1 21.73 49.79 -38.47
C MET A 1 21.11 48.51 -37.93
N LYS A 2 21.46 48.16 -36.70
CA LYS A 2 21.10 46.94 -35.97
C LYS A 2 19.66 47.06 -35.48
N GLY A 3 18.81 46.09 -35.78
CA GLY A 3 17.48 45.95 -35.18
C GLY A 3 17.34 44.52 -34.68
N ALA A 4 17.27 44.37 -33.37
CA ALA A 4 17.25 43.09 -32.67
C ALA A 4 15.83 42.50 -32.62
N ASP A 5 15.76 41.18 -32.68
CA ASP A 5 14.54 40.38 -32.50
C ASP A 5 13.96 40.57 -31.08
N PRO A 6 12.66 40.90 -30.90
CA PRO A 6 12.12 41.22 -29.58
C PRO A 6 11.37 40.06 -28.89
N PHE A 7 11.31 38.87 -29.48
CA PHE A 7 10.64 37.73 -28.85
C PHE A 7 11.64 36.65 -28.50
N GLY A 8 12.37 36.89 -27.41
CA GLY A 8 13.13 35.86 -26.71
C GLY A 8 12.17 34.88 -26.04
N ASP A 9 12.46 33.59 -26.22
CA ASP A 9 11.80 32.47 -25.55
C ASP A 9 11.81 32.67 -24.03
N GLN A 10 10.63 32.92 -23.46
CA GLN A 10 10.39 32.77 -22.02
C GLN A 10 9.78 31.39 -21.79
N VAL A 11 10.61 30.35 -21.79
CA VAL A 11 10.25 29.07 -21.19
C VAL A 11 10.26 29.27 -19.66
N SER A 12 9.06 29.31 -19.09
CA SER A 12 8.83 29.41 -17.65
C SER A 12 9.37 28.15 -16.95
N SER A 13 10.45 28.31 -16.20
CA SER A 13 11.17 27.24 -15.49
C SER A 13 10.60 26.96 -14.09
N SER A 14 9.28 27.04 -13.93
CA SER A 14 8.58 27.05 -12.63
C SER A 14 7.95 25.71 -12.22
N ASP A 15 7.92 24.71 -13.10
CA ASP A 15 7.34 23.39 -12.79
C ASP A 15 8.31 22.45 -12.04
N SER A 16 9.61 22.74 -12.08
CA SER A 16 10.63 21.86 -11.51
C SER A 16 10.70 21.92 -9.98
N SER A 17 10.49 23.09 -9.35
CA SER A 17 10.66 23.25 -7.90
C SER A 17 9.56 22.59 -7.07
N PHE A 18 8.31 22.63 -7.54
CA PHE A 18 7.17 22.00 -6.84
C PHE A 18 7.27 20.48 -6.79
N SER A 19 7.87 19.86 -7.82
CA SER A 19 8.10 18.42 -7.86
C SER A 19 9.10 17.97 -6.78
N TYR A 20 10.18 18.72 -6.58
CA TYR A 20 11.20 18.40 -5.57
C TYR A 20 10.66 18.51 -4.15
N ASP A 21 9.89 19.57 -3.85
CA ASP A 21 9.28 19.75 -2.53
C ASP A 21 8.25 18.63 -2.22
N TYR A 22 7.51 18.18 -3.24
CA TYR A 22 6.59 17.06 -3.09
C TYR A 22 7.32 15.75 -2.81
N GLU A 23 8.35 15.41 -3.61
CA GLU A 23 9.15 14.19 -3.42
C GLU A 23 9.80 14.13 -2.04
N ASP A 24 10.42 15.22 -1.58
CA ASP A 24 11.02 15.28 -0.24
C ASP A 24 9.95 15.09 0.86
N SER A 25 8.77 15.70 0.70
CA SER A 25 7.66 15.52 1.63
C SER A 25 7.20 14.06 1.72
N VAL A 26 7.21 13.32 0.60
CA VAL A 26 6.83 11.91 0.53
C VAL A 26 7.92 11.05 1.15
N LEU A 27 9.20 11.29 0.81
CA LEU A 27 10.35 10.56 1.37
C LEU A 27 10.42 10.71 2.89
N ARG A 28 10.20 11.93 3.39
CA ARG A 28 10.18 12.20 4.83
C ARG A 28 9.07 11.43 5.54
N ARG A 29 7.85 11.43 4.98
CA ARG A 29 6.72 10.66 5.51
C ARG A 29 6.96 9.15 5.44
N ALA A 30 7.50 8.66 4.33
CA ALA A 30 7.85 7.26 4.17
C ALA A 30 8.88 6.83 5.23
N ARG A 31 9.92 7.63 5.48
CA ARG A 31 10.90 7.36 6.54
C ARG A 31 10.25 7.29 7.92
N MET A 32 9.43 8.27 8.28
CA MET A 32 8.71 8.24 9.57
C MET A 32 7.82 7.00 9.71
N TYR A 33 7.11 6.63 8.63
CA TYR A 33 6.30 5.43 8.61
C TYR A 33 7.13 4.15 8.80
N GLN A 34 8.29 4.05 8.13
CA GLN A 34 9.19 2.90 8.29
C GLN A 34 9.67 2.77 9.73
N GLU A 35 10.13 3.86 10.35
CA GLU A 35 10.60 3.83 11.74
C GLU A 35 9.47 3.47 12.71
N TYR A 36 8.25 3.98 12.48
CA TYR A 36 7.07 3.60 13.25
C TYR A 36 6.74 2.10 13.12
N MET A 37 6.76 1.53 11.91
CA MET A 37 6.44 0.12 11.73
C MET A 37 7.49 -0.83 12.33
N LYS A 38 8.74 -0.38 12.52
CA LYS A 38 9.78 -1.18 13.19
C LYS A 38 9.52 -1.40 14.68
N VAL A 39 8.81 -0.48 15.34
CA VAL A 39 8.51 -0.60 16.79
C VAL A 39 7.22 -1.38 17.06
N VAL A 40 6.44 -1.68 16.02
CA VAL A 40 5.25 -2.53 16.13
C VAL A 40 5.72 -3.98 16.25
N HIS A 41 5.57 -4.54 17.45
CA HIS A 41 5.95 -5.94 17.72
C HIS A 41 4.98 -6.91 17.04
N MET A 42 5.53 -8.03 16.56
CA MET A 42 4.71 -9.13 16.08
C MET A 42 3.81 -9.65 17.21
N PRO A 43 2.52 -9.91 16.96
CA PRO A 43 1.67 -10.56 17.93
C PRO A 43 2.26 -11.90 18.35
N THR A 44 2.20 -12.23 19.63
CA THR A 44 2.69 -13.52 20.16
C THR A 44 1.59 -14.57 20.27
N GLN A 45 0.33 -14.16 20.19
CA GLN A 45 -0.83 -15.05 20.20
C GLN A 45 -1.19 -15.44 18.76
N HIS A 46 -0.93 -16.69 18.41
CA HIS A 46 -1.30 -17.31 17.14
C HIS A 46 -2.24 -18.50 17.40
N GLY A 47 -3.03 -18.90 16.41
CA GLY A 47 -3.91 -20.08 16.52
C GLY A 47 -5.41 -19.81 16.48
N PHE A 48 -5.84 -18.66 15.96
CA PHE A 48 -7.26 -18.35 15.77
C PHE A 48 -7.68 -18.56 14.32
N VAL A 49 -8.83 -19.20 14.14
CA VAL A 49 -9.51 -19.34 12.85
C VAL A 49 -10.28 -18.05 12.61
N ILE A 50 -9.75 -17.19 11.75
CA ILE A 50 -10.43 -15.96 11.33
C ILE A 50 -11.17 -16.30 10.03
N PRO A 51 -12.51 -16.22 10.00
CA PRO A 51 -13.25 -16.40 8.76
C PRO A 51 -13.03 -15.19 7.85
N PHE A 52 -12.74 -15.42 6.57
CA PHE A 52 -12.57 -14.36 5.57
C PHE A 52 -12.95 -14.85 4.17
N THR A 53 -13.56 -13.98 3.38
CA THR A 53 -13.97 -14.31 2.00
C THR A 53 -13.01 -13.75 0.95
N SER A 54 -12.11 -12.85 1.34
CA SER A 54 -11.11 -12.16 0.51
C SER A 54 -9.83 -11.85 1.28
N TRP A 55 -8.73 -11.57 0.58
CA TRP A 55 -7.45 -11.20 1.18
C TRP A 55 -7.51 -9.82 1.84
N VAL A 56 -8.22 -8.87 1.24
CA VAL A 56 -8.50 -7.56 1.87
C VAL A 56 -9.38 -7.73 3.11
N GLY A 57 -10.36 -8.63 3.07
CA GLY A 57 -11.17 -8.99 4.24
C GLY A 57 -10.32 -9.58 5.37
N PHE A 58 -9.44 -10.54 5.06
CA PHE A 58 -8.49 -11.09 6.02
C PHE A 58 -7.61 -10.01 6.65
N ALA A 59 -7.08 -9.09 5.83
CA ALA A 59 -6.27 -7.97 6.32
C ALA A 59 -7.05 -7.03 7.25
N ALA A 60 -8.34 -6.81 7.00
CA ALA A 60 -9.20 -6.02 7.88
C ALA A 60 -9.42 -6.74 9.22
N SER A 61 -9.78 -8.02 9.19
CA SER A 61 -9.99 -8.83 10.38
C SER A 61 -8.72 -8.95 11.23
N MET A 62 -7.54 -9.08 10.60
CA MET A 62 -6.26 -9.10 11.32
C MET A 62 -5.97 -7.78 12.05
N LYS A 63 -6.30 -6.63 11.45
CA LYS A 63 -6.13 -5.32 12.09
C LYS A 63 -7.05 -5.16 13.30
N GLU A 64 -8.30 -5.58 13.16
CA GLU A 64 -9.28 -5.52 14.23
C GLU A 64 -8.91 -6.47 15.38
N PHE A 65 -8.54 -7.71 15.04
CA PHE A 65 -8.23 -8.75 16.01
C PHE A 65 -6.98 -8.43 16.83
N TYR A 66 -5.88 -8.04 16.17
CA TYR A 66 -4.62 -7.74 16.85
C TYR A 66 -4.52 -6.31 17.35
N GLY A 67 -5.44 -5.42 16.96
CA GLY A 67 -5.38 -3.99 17.29
C GLY A 67 -4.15 -3.29 16.70
N GLN A 68 -3.52 -3.89 15.69
CA GLN A 68 -2.25 -3.45 15.13
C GLN A 68 -2.38 -3.06 13.65
N PRO A 69 -1.64 -2.04 13.19
CA PRO A 69 -1.61 -1.68 11.79
C PRO A 69 -0.87 -2.73 10.97
N LEU A 70 -1.38 -3.02 9.77
CA LEU A 70 -0.63 -3.79 8.77
C LEU A 70 0.26 -2.87 7.94
N TYR A 71 1.42 -3.40 7.57
CA TYR A 71 2.40 -2.71 6.75
C TYR A 71 1.83 -2.33 5.36
N TYR A 72 2.29 -1.21 4.79
CA TYR A 72 1.79 -0.69 3.52
C TYR A 72 1.91 -1.73 2.40
N LEU A 73 3.09 -2.35 2.25
CA LEU A 73 3.30 -3.42 1.25
C LEU A 73 2.36 -4.61 1.45
N THR A 74 2.06 -4.98 2.70
CA THR A 74 1.09 -6.05 3.00
C THR A 74 -0.28 -5.68 2.45
N ASN A 75 -0.78 -4.46 2.71
CA ASN A 75 -2.07 -4.02 2.19
C ASN A 75 -2.10 -4.00 0.64
N VAL A 76 -1.00 -3.58 0.00
CA VAL A 76 -0.88 -3.60 -1.47
C VAL A 76 -0.93 -5.03 -1.99
N GLN A 77 -0.24 -5.97 -1.34
CA GLN A 77 -0.19 -7.36 -1.78
C GLN A 77 -1.55 -8.05 -1.65
N MET A 78 -2.27 -7.82 -0.54
CA MET A 78 -3.61 -8.35 -0.34
C MET A 78 -4.58 -7.89 -1.44
N LYS A 79 -4.52 -6.60 -1.81
CA LYS A 79 -5.30 -6.07 -2.93
C LYS A 79 -4.96 -6.74 -4.26
N LYS A 80 -3.67 -6.95 -4.54
CA LYS A 80 -3.23 -7.64 -5.76
C LYS A 80 -3.74 -9.08 -5.81
N PHE A 81 -3.72 -9.80 -4.69
CA PHE A 81 -4.24 -11.16 -4.65
C PHE A 81 -5.75 -11.22 -4.89
N ASP A 82 -6.52 -10.30 -4.34
CA ASP A 82 -7.95 -10.23 -4.69
C ASP A 82 -8.17 -9.87 -6.16
N GLN A 83 -7.36 -8.97 -6.74
CA GLN A 83 -7.45 -8.63 -8.17
C GLN A 83 -7.14 -9.80 -9.09
N ILE A 84 -6.19 -10.67 -8.73
CA ILE A 84 -5.84 -11.86 -9.53
C ILE A 84 -7.01 -12.86 -9.59
N ARG A 85 -7.92 -12.83 -8.61
CA ARG A 85 -9.08 -13.73 -8.59
C ARG A 85 -10.22 -13.26 -9.50
N LEU A 86 -10.22 -12.00 -9.92
CA LEU A 86 -11.23 -11.46 -10.82
C LEU A 86 -11.08 -12.10 -12.21
N GLY A 87 -12.16 -12.70 -12.72
CA GLY A 87 -12.19 -13.42 -14.00
C GLY A 87 -11.66 -14.85 -13.94
N ALA A 88 -11.38 -15.39 -12.76
CA ALA A 88 -11.06 -16.81 -12.59
C ALA A 88 -12.35 -17.65 -12.48
N ASP A 89 -12.28 -18.93 -12.88
CA ASP A 89 -13.43 -19.85 -12.81
C ASP A 89 -13.99 -20.02 -11.38
N ASN A 90 -13.19 -19.70 -10.36
CA ASN A 90 -13.52 -19.78 -8.94
C ASN A 90 -13.59 -18.39 -8.26
N GLU A 91 -13.91 -17.33 -9.01
CA GLU A 91 -14.09 -15.98 -8.47
C GLU A 91 -15.13 -15.95 -7.34
N ASP A 92 -16.27 -16.61 -7.53
CA ASP A 92 -17.38 -16.66 -6.57
C ASP A 92 -17.13 -17.58 -5.36
N VAL A 93 -16.04 -18.35 -5.38
CA VAL A 93 -15.73 -19.29 -4.31
C VAL A 93 -15.12 -18.52 -3.13
N PRO A 94 -15.68 -18.57 -1.90
CA PRO A 94 -15.10 -17.86 -0.76
C PRO A 94 -13.64 -18.29 -0.47
N LEU A 95 -12.76 -17.33 -0.16
CA LEU A 95 -11.32 -17.62 -0.02
C LEU A 95 -10.99 -18.61 1.10
N ASP A 96 -11.73 -18.59 2.19
CA ASP A 96 -11.63 -19.53 3.33
C ASP A 96 -11.93 -20.99 2.96
N THR A 97 -12.59 -21.23 1.83
CA THR A 97 -12.80 -22.59 1.30
C THR A 97 -11.64 -23.10 0.45
N ILE A 98 -10.84 -22.19 -0.11
CA ILE A 98 -9.66 -22.50 -0.94
C ILE A 98 -8.41 -22.59 -0.07
N ILE A 99 -8.28 -21.68 0.89
CA ILE A 99 -7.14 -21.59 1.80
C ILE A 99 -7.67 -21.74 3.22
N VAL A 100 -7.32 -22.86 3.85
CA VAL A 100 -7.66 -23.08 5.26
C VAL A 100 -6.90 -22.06 6.12
N SER A 101 -7.64 -21.29 6.91
CA SER A 101 -7.10 -20.38 7.92
C SER A 101 -6.52 -21.16 9.10
N SER A 102 -5.44 -21.90 8.86
CA SER A 102 -4.70 -22.62 9.89
C SER A 102 -3.35 -21.93 10.06
N LEU A 103 -3.26 -21.06 11.06
CA LEU A 103 -1.99 -20.73 11.71
C LEU A 103 -1.77 -21.77 12.82
N HIS A 104 -1.58 -23.04 12.44
CA HIS A 104 -1.02 -24.02 13.36
C HIS A 104 0.44 -23.61 13.60
N CYS A 105 0.75 -23.28 14.86
CA CYS A 105 2.11 -23.09 15.32
C CYS A 105 2.86 -24.43 15.33
#